data_AF-A0A497YLG8-F1
#
_entry.id   AF-A0A497YLG8-F1
#
_cell.length_a   1.000
_cell.length_b   1.000
_cell.length_c   1.000
_cell.angle_alpha   90.00
_cell.angle_beta   90.00
_cell.angle_gamma   90.00
#
_symmetry.space_group_name_H-M   'P 1'
#
loop_
_entity.id
_entity.type
_entity.pdbx_description
1 polymer ?
#
loop_
_entity_poly.entity_id
_entity_poly.type
_entity_poly.pdbx_seq_one_letter_code
_entity_poly.pdbx_strand_id
1 'polypeptide(L)' 'MNNRWKNALLVIPIYGVVAFIMGYIIEGKPVWNLVISSVIAGFLLSVFIWPRMEKKRLEKEKKTQTSLEDNRND' A
#
# COMPACT_ATOMS: atom_id res chain seq x y z
N MET A 1 0.01 -2.33 -19.71
CA MET A 1 0.70 -1.78 -18.51
C MET A 1 -0.26 -1.90 -17.33
N ASN A 2 0.02 -2.81 -16.39
CA ASN A 2 -0.94 -3.29 -15.40
C ASN A 2 -1.37 -2.17 -14.43
N ASN A 3 -2.66 -2.08 -14.08
CA ASN A 3 -3.24 -1.02 -13.22
C ASN A 3 -2.50 -0.80 -11.89
N ARG A 4 -1.76 -1.83 -11.45
CA ARG A 4 -0.90 -1.84 -10.26
C ARG A 4 0.24 -0.80 -10.31
N TRP A 5 0.86 -0.61 -11.49
CA TRP A 5 1.92 0.39 -11.67
C TRP A 5 1.36 1.81 -11.69
N LYS A 6 0.17 2.01 -12.26
CA LYS A 6 -0.55 3.29 -12.19
C LYS A 6 -0.93 3.65 -10.75
N ASN A 7 -1.43 2.69 -9.97
CA ASN A 7 -1.74 2.91 -8.56
C ASN A 7 -0.49 3.22 -7.73
N ALA A 8 0.61 2.48 -7.93
CA ALA A 8 1.85 2.75 -7.21
C ALA A 8 2.40 4.15 -7.51
N LEU A 9 2.30 4.63 -8.76
CA LEU A 9 2.75 5.96 -9.14
C LEU A 9 1.92 7.09 -8.49
N LEU A 10 0.62 6.85 -8.26
CA LEU A 10 -0.26 7.82 -7.59
C LEU A 10 -0.02 7.91 -6.08
N VAL A 11 0.46 6.84 -5.46
CA VAL A 11 0.71 6.80 -4.01
C VAL A 11 1.92 7.66 -3.62
N ILE A 12 2.93 7.74 -4.48
CA ILE A 12 4.17 8.51 -4.27
C ILE A 12 3.89 9.99 -3.93
N PRO A 13 3.16 10.77 -4.77
CA PRO A 13 2.87 12.17 -4.47
C PRO A 13 1.96 12.33 -3.25
N ILE A 14 1.06 11.40 -2.98
CA ILE A 14 0.15 11.46 -1.81
C ILE A 14 0.96 11.39 -0.51
N TYR A 15 1.88 10.43 -0.38
CA TYR A 15 2.73 10.30 0.81
C TYR A 15 3.68 11.49 1.00
N GLY A 16 4.16 12.07 -0.10
CA GLY A 16 4.96 13.30 -0.06
C GLY A 16 4.17 14.51 0.41
N VAL A 17 2.97 14.72 -0.12
CA VAL A 17 2.08 15.83 0.27
C VAL A 17 1.64 15.70 1.73
N VAL A 18 1.28 14.50 2.18
CA VAL A 18 0.88 14.26 3.59
C VAL A 18 2.05 14.56 4.54
N ALA A 19 3.26 14.10 4.23
CA ALA A 19 4.43 14.38 5.05
C ALA A 19 4.82 15.86 5.04
N PHE A 20 4.61 16.54 3.92
CA PHE A 20 4.84 17.99 3.80
C PHE A 20 3.87 18.76 4.70
N ILE A 21 2.58 18.43 4.66
CA ILE A 21 1.55 19.03 5.52
C ILE A 21 1.85 18.74 7.00
N MET A 22 2.18 17.49 7.35
CA MET A 22 2.52 17.12 8.72
C MET A 22 3.76 17.86 9.23
N GLY A 23 4.81 17.96 8.42
CA GLY A 23 6.01 18.73 8.76
C GLY A 23 5.68 20.21 9.00
N TYR A 24 4.83 20.78 8.16
CA TYR A 24 4.40 22.18 8.30
C TYR A 24 3.56 22.41 9.58
N ILE A 25 2.68 21.47 9.94
CA ILE A 25 1.87 21.56 11.16
C ILE A 25 2.73 21.43 12.43
N ILE A 26 3.71 20.52 12.43
CA ILE A 26 4.48 20.17 13.64
C ILE A 26 5.62 21.18 13.89
N GLU A 27 6.40 21.54 12.86
CA GLU A 27 7.59 22.38 13.02
C GLU A 27 7.40 23.82 12.51
N GLY A 28 6.25 24.14 11.90
CA GLY A 28 6.01 25.44 11.25
C GLY A 28 6.81 25.64 9.95
N LYS A 29 7.58 24.63 9.54
CA LYS A 29 8.40 24.62 8.32
C LYS A 29 8.40 23.22 7.69
N PRO A 30 8.51 23.13 6.36
CA PRO A 30 8.56 21.83 5.71
C PRO A 30 9.86 21.10 6.05
N VAL A 31 9.73 19.96 6.75
CA VAL A 31 10.85 19.07 7.06
C VAL A 31 11.11 18.18 5.86
N TRP A 32 11.91 18.68 4.92
CA TRP A 32 12.21 17.98 3.67
C TRP A 32 12.76 16.57 3.86
N ASN A 33 13.51 16.32 4.94
CA ASN A 33 14.02 14.99 5.26
C ASN A 33 12.89 13.98 5.58
N LEU A 34 11.82 14.46 6.24
CA LEU A 34 10.61 13.68 6.55
C LEU A 34 9.78 13.44 5.27
N VAL A 35 9.68 14.45 4.41
CA VAL A 35 9.00 14.34 3.11
C VAL A 35 9.67 13.27 2.23
N ILE A 36 10.98 13.35 2.05
CA ILE A 36 11.74 12.43 1.19
C ILE A 36 11.69 11.01 1.74
N SER A 37 11.86 10.83 3.05
CA SER A 37 11.77 9.50 3.69
C SER A 37 10.36 8.91 3.60
N SER A 38 9.30 9.72 3.77
CA SER A 38 7.91 9.28 3.60
C SER A 38 7.62 8.85 2.16
N VAL A 39 8.11 9.58 1.16
CA VAL A 39 7.96 9.22 -0.26
C VAL A 39 8.63 7.88 -0.56
N ILE A 40 9.85 7.68 -0.09
CA ILE A 40 10.58 6.41 -0.27
C ILE A 40 9.86 5.26 0.45
N ALA A 41 9.41 5.48 1.69
CA ALA A 41 8.67 4.49 2.46
C ALA A 41 7.33 4.11 1.78
N GLY A 42 6.56 5.10 1.32
CA GLY A 42 5.30 4.89 0.61
C GLY A 42 5.49 4.12 -0.70
N PHE A 43 6.56 4.40 -1.44
CA PHE A 43 6.93 3.64 -2.64
C PHE A 43 7.25 2.17 -2.29
N LEU A 44 8.11 1.93 -1.30
CA LEU A 44 8.47 0.57 -0.88
C LEU A 44 7.25 -0.22 -0.39
N LEU A 45 6.36 0.41 0.36
CA LEU A 45 5.09 -0.19 0.78
C LEU A 45 4.22 -0.59 -0.40
N SER A 46 4.06 0.30 -1.39
CA SER A 46 3.26 0.02 -2.57
C SER A 46 3.86 -1.06 -3.47
N VAL A 47 5.19 -1.14 -3.58
CA VAL A 47 5.86 -2.06 -4.50
C VAL A 47 6.14 -3.42 -3.88
N PHE A 48 6.42 -3.51 -2.57
CA PHE A 48 6.78 -4.78 -1.92
C PHE A 48 5.68 -5.32 -1.01
N ILE A 49 5.08 -4.46 -0.18
CA ILE A 49 4.09 -4.92 0.81
C ILE A 49 2.75 -5.19 0.13
N TRP A 50 2.27 -4.27 -0.71
CA TRP A 50 0.98 -4.40 -1.39
C TRP A 50 0.84 -5.71 -2.22
N PRO A 51 1.79 -6.08 -3.11
CA PRO A 51 1.66 -7.33 -3.85
C PRO A 51 1.77 -8.58 -2.98
N ARG A 52 2.48 -8.51 -1.85
CA ARG A 52 2.59 -9.65 -0.92
C ARG A 52 1.30 -9.85 -0.13
N MET A 53 0.62 -8.77 0.24
CA MET A 53 -0.69 -8.82 0.89
C MET A 53 -1.78 -9.30 -0.07
N GLU A 54 -1.75 -8.86 -1.32
CA GLU A 54 -2.72 -9.26 -2.33
C GLU A 54 -2.63 -10.77 -2.62
N LYS A 55 -1.41 -11.33 -2.72
CA LYS A 55 -1.19 -12.79 -2.82
C LYS A 55 -1.78 -13.55 -1.62
N LYS A 56 -1.52 -13.07 -0.40
CA LYS A 56 -2.07 -13.69 0.82
C LYS A 56 -3.59 -13.60 0.90
N ARG A 57 -4.20 -12.51 0.39
CA ARG A 57 -5.66 -12.35 0.35
C ARG A 57 -6.28 -13.36 -0.61
N LEU A 58 -5.70 -13.50 -1.80
CA LEU A 58 -6.17 -14.48 -2.81
C LEU A 58 -6.01 -15.92 -2.33
N GLU A 59 -4.93 -16.26 -1.63
CA GLU A 59 -4.76 -17.57 -1.00
C GLU A 59 -5.81 -17.86 0.08
N LYS A 60 -6.15 -16.85 0.90
CA LYS A 60 -7.22 -16.98 1.90
C LYS A 60 -8.59 -17.16 1.25
N GLU A 61 -8.92 -16.36 0.23
CA GLU A 61 -10.19 -16.48 -0.50
C GLU A 61 -10.31 -17.86 -1.16
N LYS A 62 -9.23 -18.36 -1.78
CA LYS A 62 -9.22 -19.69 -2.39
C LYS A 62 -9.44 -20.80 -1.36
N LYS A 63 -8.81 -20.71 -0.18
CA LYS A 63 -8.97 -21.67 0.91
C LYS A 63 -10.41 -21.69 1.45
N THR A 64 -11.03 -20.51 1.59
CA THR A 64 -12.44 -20.38 2.01
C THR A 64 -13.39 -21.00 0.99
N GLN A 65 -13.16 -20.79 -0.31
CA GLN A 65 -14.01 -21.38 -1.35
C GLN A 65 -13.93 -22.91 -1.35
N THR A 66 -12.73 -23.49 -1.28
CA THR A 66 -12.57 -24.95 -1.18
C THR A 66 -13.21 -25.55 0.08
N SER A 67 -13.19 -24.83 1.21
CA SER A 67 -13.84 -25.30 2.45
C SER A 67 -15.37 -25.26 2.39
N LEU A 68 -15.94 -24.35 1.61
CA LEU A 68 -17.40 -24.26 1.41
C LEU A 68 -17.89 -25.28 0.39
N GLU A 69 -17.06 -25.61 -0.60
CA GLU A 69 -17.36 -26.64 -1.60
C GLU A 69 -17.29 -28.05 -1.01
N ASP A 70 -16.32 -28.31 -0.14
CA ASP A 70 -16.18 -29.56 0.63
C ASP A 70 -17.40 -29.79 1.54
N ASN A 71 -17.81 -28.77 2.32
CA ASN A 71 -18.96 -28.85 3.22
C ASN A 71 -20.32 -29.01 2.51
N ARG A 72 -20.39 -28.75 1.20
CA ARG A 72 -21.63 -28.88 0.41
C ARG A 72 -21.82 -30.29 -0.17
N ASN A 73 -20.75 -31.07 -0.24
CA ASN A 73 -20.73 -32.40 -0.83
C ASN A 73 -20.83 -33.53 0.21
N ASP A 74 -20.87 -33.18 1.50
CA ASP A 74 -21.17 -34.05 2.65
C ASP A 74 -22.66 -33.97 3.04
#